data_AF-A0A1A8CFF9-F1
#
_entry.id   AF-A0A1A8CFF9-F1
#
_cell.length_a   1.000
_cell.length_b   1.000
_cell.length_c   1.000
_cell.angle_alpha   90.00
_cell.angle_beta   90.00
_cell.angle_gamma   90.00
#
_symmetry.space_group_name_H-M   'P 1'
#
loop_
_entity.id
_entity.type
_entity.pdbx_description
1 polymer ?
#
loop_
_entity_poly.entity_id
_entity_poly.type
_entity_poly.pdbx_seq_one_letter_code
_entity_poly.pdbx_strand_id
1 'polypeptide(L)'
;MLMDLFHSHVENGRKKRVHFNSFMLDVHKRIHRRKQSLPKRKLGKMFTYDPISPVAMEISKEICLLCFDEFQVTDVADAVILKQLFETLFKTGVVVVATSNRAPEDLYKNGLQRDTFLPFIDMLKEFCHIVCLDSGMDYRSLDQPAAVKLYYL
;
A
#
# COMPACT_ATOMS: atom_id res chain seq x y z
N MET A 1 -10.08 13.67 -8.80
CA MET A 1 -8.89 13.42 -9.65
C MET A 1 -8.78 11.91 -9.93
N LEU A 2 -8.47 11.48 -11.17
CA LEU A 2 -8.55 10.13 -11.77
C LEU A 2 -8.94 8.92 -10.88
N MET A 3 -8.23 8.66 -9.78
CA MET A 3 -8.57 7.60 -8.82
C MET A 3 -9.99 7.75 -8.25
N ASP A 4 -10.45 8.98 -7.99
CA ASP A 4 -11.83 9.29 -7.58
C ASP A 4 -12.85 8.79 -8.61
N LEU A 5 -12.58 9.09 -9.89
CA LEU A 5 -13.46 8.72 -11.00
C LEU A 5 -13.48 7.20 -11.15
N PHE A 6 -12.32 6.56 -11.14
CA PHE A 6 -12.23 5.11 -11.18
C PHE A 6 -13.00 4.47 -10.02
N HIS A 7 -12.71 4.88 -8.78
CA HIS A 7 -13.32 4.31 -7.59
C HIS A 7 -14.84 4.54 -7.55
N SER A 8 -15.34 5.69 -8.00
CA SER A 8 -16.79 5.98 -7.99
C SER A 8 -17.57 5.14 -9.00
N HIS A 9 -16.99 4.80 -10.15
CA HIS A 9 -17.67 4.07 -11.23
C HIS A 9 -17.65 2.54 -11.07
N VAL A 10 -16.84 1.99 -10.15
CA VAL A 10 -16.87 0.55 -9.86
C VAL A 10 -18.12 0.20 -9.05
N GLU A 11 -19.03 -0.61 -9.59
CA GLU A 11 -20.31 -0.95 -8.93
C GLU A 11 -20.19 -1.89 -7.71
N ASN A 12 -18.99 -2.43 -7.45
CA ASN A 12 -18.75 -3.35 -6.35
C ASN A 12 -18.66 -2.62 -4.99
N GLY A 13 -19.45 -3.07 -4.00
CA GLY A 13 -19.45 -2.52 -2.65
C GLY A 13 -18.22 -2.88 -1.80
N ARG A 14 -17.51 -3.97 -2.11
CA ARG A 14 -16.28 -4.38 -1.39
C ARG A 14 -15.04 -3.69 -1.94
N LYS A 15 -15.11 -2.38 -2.10
CA LYS A 15 -14.01 -1.52 -2.53
C LYS A 15 -13.58 -0.59 -1.40
N LYS A 16 -12.29 -0.29 -1.32
CA LYS A 16 -11.75 0.67 -0.37
C LYS A 16 -10.71 1.54 -1.04
N ARG A 17 -10.84 2.85 -0.87
CA ARG A 17 -9.80 3.82 -1.20
C ARG A 17 -9.15 4.34 0.08
N VAL A 18 -7.82 4.39 0.12
CA VAL A 18 -7.06 4.76 1.31
C VAL A 18 -5.64 5.20 0.93
N HIS A 19 -5.07 6.14 1.69
CA HIS A 19 -3.64 6.46 1.60
C HIS A 19 -2.81 5.25 2.03
N PHE A 20 -1.72 4.97 1.31
CA PHE A 20 -0.89 3.80 1.57
C PHE A 20 -0.38 3.71 3.03
N ASN A 21 0.13 4.82 3.58
CA ASN A 21 0.61 4.87 4.96
C ASN A 21 -0.49 4.57 5.99
N SER A 22 -1.71 5.09 5.77
CA SER A 22 -2.85 4.83 6.65
C SER A 22 -3.25 3.35 6.63
N PHE A 23 -3.16 2.70 5.46
CA PHE A 23 -3.38 1.26 5.35
C PHE A 23 -2.31 0.45 6.09
N MET A 24 -1.02 0.81 5.93
CA MET A 24 0.06 0.11 6.63
C MET A 24 -0.06 0.22 8.16
N LEU A 25 -0.47 1.38 8.68
CA LEU A 25 -0.77 1.54 10.11
C LEU A 25 -1.91 0.62 10.58
N ASP A 26 -2.96 0.42 9.78
CA ASP A 26 -4.03 -0.54 10.10
C ASP A 26 -3.53 -1.98 10.09
N VAL A 27 -2.74 -2.35 9.07
CA VAL A 27 -2.13 -3.69 8.94
C VAL A 27 -1.26 -3.99 10.16
N HIS A 28 -0.37 -3.08 10.56
CA HIS A 28 0.48 -3.27 11.74
C HIS A 28 -0.34 -3.39 13.02
N LYS A 29 -1.43 -2.62 13.18
CA LYS A 29 -2.35 -2.76 14.33
C LYS A 29 -2.99 -4.16 14.36
N ARG A 30 -3.46 -4.68 13.22
CA ARG A 30 -4.03 -6.04 13.11
C ARG A 30 -3.00 -7.11 13.43
N ILE A 31 -1.79 -7.00 12.88
CA ILE A 31 -0.66 -7.88 13.18
C ILE A 31 -0.34 -7.86 14.69
N HIS A 32 -0.28 -6.68 15.29
CA HIS A 32 0.01 -6.54 16.72
C HIS A 32 -1.05 -7.20 17.60
N ARG A 33 -2.34 -6.96 17.33
CA ARG A 33 -3.45 -7.61 18.05
C ARG A 33 -3.37 -9.14 17.95
N ARG A 34 -3.07 -9.68 16.76
CA ARG A 34 -2.88 -11.13 16.58
C ARG A 34 -1.67 -11.67 17.34
N LYS A 35 -0.57 -10.93 17.41
CA LYS A 35 0.59 -11.32 18.23
C LYS A 35 0.25 -11.36 19.73
N GLN A 36 -0.62 -10.47 20.20
CA GLN A 36 -1.04 -10.42 21.61
C GLN A 36 -1.97 -11.55 22.03
N SER A 37 -2.81 -12.06 21.11
CA SER A 37 -3.76 -13.15 21.41
C SER A 37 -3.12 -14.54 21.45
N LEU A 38 -1.83 -14.66 21.10
CA LEU A 38 -1.12 -15.92 21.11
C LEU A 38 -0.50 -16.21 22.50
N PRO A 39 -0.38 -17.50 22.90
CA PRO A 39 0.33 -17.87 24.11
C PRO A 39 1.76 -17.29 24.09
N LYS A 40 2.17 -16.65 25.18
CA LYS A 40 3.56 -16.18 25.34
C LYS A 40 4.51 -17.35 25.07
N ARG A 41 5.52 -17.11 24.24
CA ARG A 41 6.55 -18.08 23.84
C ARG A 41 6.95 -18.96 25.03
N LYS A 42 6.63 -20.26 24.98
CA LYS A 42 7.24 -21.23 25.90
C LYS A 42 8.69 -21.43 25.46
N LEU A 43 9.62 -21.22 26.39
CA LEU A 43 11.05 -21.44 26.18
C LEU A 43 11.26 -22.86 25.61
N GLY A 44 11.77 -22.97 24.37
CA GLY A 44 12.09 -24.25 23.74
C GLY A 44 11.24 -24.70 22.55
N LYS A 45 10.13 -24.02 22.20
CA LYS A 45 9.40 -24.28 20.93
C LYS A 45 9.34 -23.01 20.07
N MET A 46 10.24 -22.94 19.09
CA MET A 46 10.27 -21.89 18.08
C MET A 46 9.22 -22.19 17.00
N PHE A 47 7.92 -21.99 17.33
CA PHE A 47 6.91 -21.93 16.27
C PHE A 47 7.08 -20.61 15.52
N THR A 48 7.45 -20.70 14.24
CA THR A 48 7.39 -19.59 13.29
C THR A 48 5.92 -19.32 12.97
N TYR A 49 5.24 -18.62 13.88
CA TYR A 49 3.88 -18.14 13.61
C TYR A 49 3.95 -16.98 12.62
N ASP A 50 3.27 -17.13 11.50
CA ASP A 50 3.11 -16.07 10.51
C ASP A 50 1.84 -15.25 10.82
N PRO A 51 1.98 -14.00 11.32
CA PRO A 51 0.85 -13.14 11.58
C PRO A 51 0.40 -12.34 10.34
N ILE A 52 1.14 -12.36 9.24
CA ILE A 52 0.91 -11.50 8.07
C ILE A 52 -0.15 -12.13 7.16
N SER A 53 0.01 -13.39 6.78
CA SER A 53 -0.96 -14.06 5.89
C SER A 53 -2.38 -14.06 6.47
N PRO A 54 -2.60 -14.34 7.77
CA PRO A 54 -3.94 -14.27 8.35
C PRO A 54 -4.56 -12.87 8.30
N VAL A 55 -3.76 -11.81 8.45
CA VAL A 55 -4.23 -10.42 8.33
C VAL A 55 -4.60 -10.11 6.88
N ALA A 56 -3.78 -10.53 5.91
CA ALA A 56 -4.13 -10.39 4.50
C ALA A 56 -5.43 -11.15 4.13
N MET A 57 -5.63 -12.34 4.70
CA MET A 57 -6.87 -13.11 4.51
C MET A 57 -8.10 -12.47 5.16
N GLU A 58 -7.94 -11.73 6.25
CA GLU A 58 -9.03 -10.92 6.81
C GLU A 58 -9.38 -9.77 5.86
N ILE A 59 -8.36 -9.05 5.39
CA ILE A 59 -8.52 -7.95 4.44
C ILE A 59 -9.20 -8.41 3.15
N SER A 60 -8.83 -9.58 2.61
CA SER A 60 -9.43 -10.10 1.37
C SER A 60 -10.89 -10.53 1.50
N LYS A 61 -11.35 -10.85 2.71
CA LYS A 61 -12.78 -11.09 2.98
C LYS A 61 -13.57 -9.78 2.99
N GLU A 62 -12.97 -8.73 3.53
CA GLU A 62 -13.57 -7.39 3.62
C GLU A 62 -13.59 -6.67 2.26
N ILE A 63 -12.52 -6.80 1.48
CA ILE A 63 -12.22 -5.97 0.32
C ILE A 63 -11.77 -6.84 -0.85
N CYS A 64 -12.34 -6.59 -2.04
CA CYS A 64 -11.87 -7.18 -3.29
C CYS A 64 -11.23 -6.15 -4.23
N LEU A 65 -11.43 -4.84 -4.00
CA LEU A 65 -10.75 -3.77 -4.72
C LEU A 65 -10.12 -2.78 -3.74
N LEU A 66 -8.79 -2.67 -3.77
CA LEU A 66 -8.02 -1.76 -2.93
C LEU A 66 -7.38 -0.67 -3.80
N CYS A 67 -7.82 0.56 -3.59
CA CYS A 67 -7.34 1.76 -4.28
C CYS A 67 -6.38 2.53 -3.36
N PHE A 68 -5.09 2.53 -3.68
CA PHE A 68 -4.08 3.28 -2.94
C PHE A 68 -3.83 4.65 -3.57
N ASP A 69 -3.89 5.68 -2.72
CA ASP A 69 -3.31 6.98 -3.04
C ASP A 69 -1.90 7.06 -2.45
N GLU A 70 -1.00 7.73 -3.17
CA GLU A 70 0.36 8.06 -2.73
C GLU A 70 1.17 6.82 -2.28
N PHE A 71 1.18 5.78 -3.11
CA PHE A 71 1.94 4.58 -2.83
C PHE A 71 3.44 4.90 -2.84
N GLN A 72 4.04 4.97 -1.66
CA GLN A 72 5.48 5.09 -1.46
C GLN A 72 5.85 4.46 -0.12
N VAL A 73 7.03 3.85 -0.04
CA VAL A 73 7.49 3.18 1.18
C VAL A 73 8.64 3.98 1.76
N THR A 74 8.56 4.31 3.04
CA THR A 74 9.63 5.01 3.76
C THR A 74 10.10 4.27 5.00
N ASP A 75 9.24 3.45 5.61
CA ASP A 75 9.55 2.69 6.83
C ASP A 75 10.10 1.31 6.49
N VAL A 76 11.16 0.90 7.19
CA VAL A 76 11.72 -0.46 7.11
C VAL A 76 10.73 -1.51 7.63
N ALA A 77 9.90 -1.17 8.62
CA ALA A 77 8.89 -2.08 9.15
C ALA A 77 7.84 -2.44 8.10
N ASP A 78 7.49 -1.51 7.22
CA ASP A 78 6.59 -1.73 6.09
C ASP A 78 7.28 -2.59 5.02
N ALA A 79 8.50 -2.22 4.63
CA ALA A 79 9.28 -2.93 3.62
C ALA A 79 9.42 -4.43 3.92
N VAL A 80 9.60 -4.79 5.19
CA VAL A 80 9.75 -6.18 5.65
C VAL A 80 8.50 -7.03 5.43
N ILE A 81 7.29 -6.47 5.52
CA ILE A 81 6.04 -7.25 5.49
C ILE A 81 5.31 -7.18 4.14
N LEU A 82 5.61 -6.18 3.32
CA LEU A 82 4.86 -5.87 2.11
C LEU A 82 4.80 -7.02 1.11
N LYS A 83 5.93 -7.68 0.87
CA LYS A 83 6.00 -8.83 -0.05
C LYS A 83 4.93 -9.87 0.30
N GLN A 84 4.96 -10.35 1.54
CA GLN A 84 4.08 -11.43 1.98
C GLN A 84 2.62 -11.00 2.06
N LEU A 85 2.39 -9.75 2.48
CA LEU A 85 1.04 -9.17 2.55
C LEU A 85 0.40 -9.15 1.15
N PHE A 86 1.08 -8.55 0.17
CA PHE A 86 0.57 -8.41 -1.19
C PHE A 86 0.49 -9.74 -1.91
N GLU A 87 1.45 -10.65 -1.70
CA GLU A 87 1.38 -12.01 -2.25
C GLU A 87 0.08 -12.71 -1.84
N THR A 88 -0.31 -12.58 -0.56
CA THR A 88 -1.55 -13.18 -0.06
C THR A 88 -2.79 -12.45 -0.60
N LEU A 89 -2.76 -11.12 -0.71
CA LEU A 89 -3.85 -10.34 -1.31
C LEU A 89 -4.08 -10.74 -2.78
N PHE A 90 -3.02 -10.83 -3.58
CA PHE A 90 -3.11 -11.25 -4.98
C PHE A 90 -3.59 -12.69 -5.12
N LYS A 91 -3.04 -13.63 -4.33
CA LYS A 91 -3.50 -15.03 -4.33
C LYS A 91 -4.96 -15.20 -3.92
N THR A 92 -5.51 -14.28 -3.13
CA THR A 92 -6.92 -14.28 -2.72
C THR A 92 -7.83 -13.50 -3.66
N GLY A 93 -7.30 -12.98 -4.78
CA GLY A 93 -8.07 -12.30 -5.82
C GLY A 93 -8.36 -10.83 -5.52
N VAL A 94 -7.67 -10.20 -4.57
CA VAL A 94 -7.80 -8.76 -4.33
C VAL A 94 -7.14 -8.00 -5.48
N VAL A 95 -7.92 -7.15 -6.14
CA VAL A 95 -7.44 -6.23 -7.17
C VAL A 95 -6.87 -4.99 -6.50
N VAL A 96 -5.66 -4.59 -6.90
CA VAL A 96 -5.02 -3.37 -6.42
C VAL A 96 -4.92 -2.36 -7.55
N VAL A 97 -5.31 -1.12 -7.27
CA VAL A 97 -5.05 0.04 -8.13
C VAL A 97 -4.31 1.06 -7.28
N ALA A 98 -3.21 1.62 -7.77
CA ALA A 98 -2.39 2.53 -6.99
C ALA A 98 -1.97 3.74 -7.82
N THR A 99 -1.91 4.91 -7.18
CA THR A 99 -1.21 6.08 -7.71
C THR A 99 0.08 6.28 -6.93
N SER A 100 1.16 6.64 -7.62
CA SER A 100 2.45 6.94 -7.01
C SER A 100 3.15 8.06 -7.77
N ASN A 101 3.89 8.88 -7.04
CA ASN A 101 4.82 9.87 -7.61
C ASN A 101 6.20 9.26 -7.88
N ARG A 102 6.37 7.94 -7.67
CA ARG A 102 7.62 7.21 -7.91
C ARG A 102 7.34 5.99 -8.77
N ALA A 103 8.25 5.69 -9.68
CA ALA A 103 8.24 4.41 -10.36
C ALA A 103 8.43 3.27 -9.34
N PRO A 104 7.97 2.03 -9.64
CA PRO A 104 8.11 0.86 -8.76
C PRO A 104 9.54 0.68 -8.19
N GLU A 105 10.55 0.93 -9.02
CA GLU A 105 11.96 0.88 -8.67
C GLU A 105 12.30 1.86 -7.53
N ASP A 106 11.72 3.05 -7.55
CA ASP A 106 12.02 4.13 -6.61
C ASP A 106 11.10 4.15 -5.38
N LEU A 107 10.16 3.20 -5.27
CA LEU A 107 9.20 3.11 -4.16
C LEU A 107 9.84 3.06 -2.78
N TYR A 108 11.00 2.40 -2.65
CA TYR A 108 11.80 2.32 -1.41
C TYR A 108 13.24 2.79 -1.64
N LYS A 109 13.40 3.89 -2.37
CA LYS A 109 14.71 4.48 -2.69
C LYS A 109 15.43 4.89 -1.40
N ASN A 110 16.71 4.55 -1.28
CA ASN A 110 17.55 4.78 -0.10
C ASN A 110 17.06 4.12 1.20
N GLY A 111 16.16 3.14 1.10
CA GLY A 111 15.67 2.39 2.25
C GLY A 111 16.74 1.47 2.85
N LEU A 112 16.62 1.18 4.15
CA LEU A 112 17.52 0.27 4.85
C LEU A 112 17.30 -1.16 4.32
N GLN A 113 18.39 -1.90 4.06
CA GLN A 113 18.31 -3.28 3.52
C GLN A 113 17.44 -3.40 2.26
N ARG A 114 17.51 -2.41 1.36
CA ARG A 114 16.72 -2.34 0.13
C ARG A 114 16.72 -3.62 -0.72
N ASP A 115 17.80 -4.40 -0.70
CA ASP A 115 17.88 -5.68 -1.42
C ASP A 115 16.77 -6.66 -0.98
N THR A 116 16.33 -6.60 0.28
CA THR A 116 15.21 -7.40 0.79
C THR A 116 13.85 -6.95 0.26
N PHE A 117 13.76 -5.72 -0.25
CA PHE A 117 12.56 -5.14 -0.85
C PHE A 117 12.46 -5.38 -2.36
N LEU A 118 13.59 -5.66 -3.05
CA LEU A 118 13.60 -5.94 -4.49
C LEU A 118 12.61 -7.05 -4.90
N PRO A 119 12.48 -8.17 -4.17
CA PRO A 119 11.49 -9.20 -4.51
C PRO A 119 10.04 -8.71 -4.48
N PHE A 120 9.73 -7.66 -3.72
CA PHE A 120 8.41 -7.04 -3.76
C PHE A 120 8.22 -6.17 -5.00
N ILE A 121 9.28 -5.47 -5.45
CA ILE A 121 9.25 -4.73 -6.72
C ILE A 121 9.03 -5.69 -7.89
N ASP A 122 9.72 -6.83 -7.90
CA ASP A 122 9.56 -7.85 -8.94
C ASP A 122 8.12 -8.39 -8.97
N MET A 123 7.53 -8.65 -7.79
CA MET A 123 6.13 -9.04 -7.67
C MET A 123 5.18 -7.95 -8.20
N LEU A 124 5.43 -6.67 -7.90
CA LEU A 124 4.59 -5.60 -8.46
C LEU A 124 4.66 -5.58 -9.99
N LYS A 125 5.83 -5.83 -10.60
CA LYS A 125 5.97 -5.90 -12.06
C LYS A 125 5.29 -7.12 -12.67
N GLU A 126 5.22 -8.22 -11.94
CA GLU A 126 4.55 -9.45 -12.37
C GLU A 126 3.02 -9.31 -12.30
N PHE A 127 2.50 -8.75 -11.20
CA PHE A 127 1.06 -8.72 -10.93
C PHE A 127 0.37 -7.42 -11.37
N CYS A 128 1.09 -6.32 -11.55
CA CYS A 128 0.50 -5.01 -11.88
C CYS A 128 0.93 -4.52 -13.26
N HIS A 129 -0.01 -3.88 -13.96
CA HIS A 129 0.30 -3.11 -15.16
C HIS A 129 0.73 -1.68 -14.78
N ILE A 130 1.98 -1.32 -15.11
CA ILE A 130 2.56 -0.03 -14.76
C ILE A 130 2.27 0.97 -15.89
N VAL A 131 1.57 2.05 -15.56
CA VAL A 131 1.27 3.14 -16.50
C VAL A 131 1.97 4.41 -16.02
N CYS A 132 2.87 4.94 -16.86
CA CYS A 132 3.50 6.23 -16.61
C CYS A 132 2.58 7.35 -17.14
N LEU A 133 2.16 8.24 -16.24
CA LEU A 133 1.35 9.41 -16.56
C LEU A 133 2.23 10.66 -16.56
N ASP A 134 3.23 10.71 -17.44
CA ASP A 134 4.02 11.93 -17.68
C ASP A 134 3.47 12.66 -18.90
N SER A 135 2.77 13.76 -18.65
CA SER A 135 2.24 14.64 -19.69
C SER A 135 3.09 15.89 -19.89
N GLY A 136 4.17 16.06 -19.13
CA GLY A 136 4.95 17.30 -19.05
C GLY A 136 4.18 18.51 -18.50
N MET A 137 2.90 18.34 -18.16
CA MET A 137 1.97 19.40 -17.74
C MET A 137 1.52 19.14 -16.31
N ASP A 138 1.74 20.10 -15.41
CA ASP A 138 1.14 20.04 -14.08
C ASP A 138 -0.28 20.60 -14.13
N TYR A 139 -1.28 19.71 -14.22
CA TYR A 139 -2.69 20.09 -14.27
C TYR A 139 -3.16 20.88 -13.03
N ARG A 140 -2.44 20.82 -11.90
CA ARG A 140 -2.78 21.64 -10.71
C ARG A 140 -2.53 23.13 -10.94
N SER A 141 -1.63 23.47 -11.86
CA SER A 141 -1.31 24.86 -12.21
C SER A 141 -2.38 25.51 -13.08
N LEU A 142 -3.19 24.70 -13.79
CA LEU A 142 -4.27 25.19 -14.66
C LEU A 142 -5.50 25.64 -13.86
N ASP A 143 -5.69 25.10 -12.66
CA ASP A 143 -6.84 25.40 -11.79
C ASP A 143 -6.56 26.48 -10.73
N GLN A 144 -5.41 27.19 -10.79
CA GLN A 144 -5.16 28.29 -9.85
C GLN A 144 -5.94 29.56 -10.24
N PRO A 145 -6.85 30.07 -9.38
CA PRO A 145 -7.27 31.46 -9.46
C PRO A 145 -6.04 32.32 -9.17
N ALA A 146 -5.88 33.44 -9.90
CA ALA A 146 -4.76 34.36 -9.75
C ALA A 146 -4.39 34.58 -8.27
N ALA A 147 -3.12 34.34 -7.93
CA ALA A 147 -2.59 34.37 -6.58
C ALA A 147 -3.03 35.63 -5.81
N VAL A 148 -3.87 35.45 -4.78
CA VAL A 148 -4.12 36.49 -3.80
C VAL A 148 -2.84 36.68 -2.99
N LYS A 149 -2.21 37.86 -3.10
CA LYS A 149 -1.08 38.25 -2.25
C LYS A 149 -1.52 38.22 -0.79
N LEU A 150 -1.05 37.23 -0.04
CA LEU A 150 -1.16 37.21 1.41
C LEU A 150 -0.14 38.21 1.97
N TYR A 151 -0.63 39.30 2.54
CA TYR A 151 0.17 40.20 3.37
C TYR A 151 0.07 39.72 4.82
N TYR A 152 1.22 39.55 5.47
CA TYR A 152 1.30 39.31 6.92
C TYR A 152 1.67 40.64 7.60
N LEU A 153 1.00 40.97 8.72
CA LEU A 153 1.37 42.05 9.65
C LEU A 153 2.49 41.57 10.58
#